data_AF-A0A5N4W7B6-F1
#
_entry.id   AF-A0A5N4W7B6-F1
#
_cell.length_a   1.000
_cell.length_b   1.000
_cell.length_c   1.000
_cell.angle_alpha   90.00
_cell.angle_beta   90.00
_cell.angle_gamma   90.00
#
_symmetry.space_group_name_H-M   'P 1'
#
loop_
_entity.id
_entity.type
_entity.pdbx_description
1 polymer ?
#
loop_
_entity_poly.entity_id
_entity_poly.type
_entity_poly.pdbx_seq_one_letter_code
_entity_poly.pdbx_strand_id
1 'polypeptide(L)'
;MNILNGTEAFAAMMAGRNIMCRVAGELIEFDDLDQFPATVFAKPGYEFCIKIDEITINDFTFLKPYSLDELEEGQDIFLIGNTGSIVKGQFIPEYEELVLAVKNGSVQRDLANAELQAKAFQSLLGVENELVIKVVDFHTYMKPTVKTKKASRKKDETPSEKVETLQHSDEMPSDFPSKKIETDPLKIVESFTSQINECVKVESVLALRYSFSANGYLDREHIHHLFALVEAKLIELDPEQYAPKNEITDLSVEALKKLQQDAENLIKDGQGHSKTSDQDPLILSDLLERAAIAKTPAEANALIKYTSTWTEEQRKPLIDAIHVRLVELNPPVEDASLSVRISKAMDLTELDALEIDVSACDQFVQPQLMELVHKRRAELDPFFNPLGNAS
;
A
#
# COMPACT_ATOMS: atom_id res chain seq x y z
N MET A 1 -0.46 -5.54 -0.01
CA MET A 1 0.26 -4.67 -0.96
C MET A 1 0.36 -5.43 -2.27
N ASN A 2 -0.03 -4.84 -3.39
CA ASN A 2 -0.03 -5.54 -4.68
C ASN A 2 1.31 -5.32 -5.39
N ILE A 3 1.92 -6.39 -5.90
CA ILE A 3 3.21 -6.34 -6.61
C ILE A 3 2.92 -6.17 -8.11
N LEU A 4 3.57 -5.19 -8.71
CA LEU A 4 3.44 -4.82 -10.12
C LEU A 4 4.67 -5.28 -10.90
N ASN A 5 4.47 -5.63 -12.17
CA ASN A 5 5.57 -5.77 -13.12
C ASN A 5 6.02 -4.40 -13.68
N GLY A 6 7.15 -4.36 -14.39
CA GLY A 6 7.69 -3.11 -14.94
C GLY A 6 6.74 -2.34 -15.87
N THR A 7 5.94 -3.05 -16.66
CA THR A 7 4.95 -2.41 -17.56
C THR A 7 3.80 -1.77 -16.77
N GLU A 8 3.27 -2.47 -15.77
CA GLU A 8 2.21 -1.98 -14.89
C GLU A 8 2.68 -0.82 -14.03
N ALA A 9 3.90 -0.91 -13.48
CA ALA A 9 4.52 0.12 -12.69
C ALA A 9 4.75 1.40 -13.51
N PHE A 10 5.22 1.26 -14.75
CA PHE A 10 5.36 2.40 -15.66
C PHE A 10 4.00 3.02 -16.00
N ALA A 11 2.98 2.22 -16.27
CA ALA A 11 1.63 2.73 -16.54
C ALA A 11 1.04 3.47 -15.32
N ALA A 12 1.22 2.92 -14.12
CA ALA A 12 0.77 3.54 -12.87
C ALA A 12 1.52 4.87 -12.61
N MET A 13 2.83 4.93 -12.89
CA MET A 13 3.59 6.18 -12.83
C MET A 13 3.07 7.21 -13.84
N MET A 14 2.80 6.81 -15.09
CA MET A 14 2.23 7.69 -16.11
C MET A 14 0.83 8.19 -15.73
N ALA A 15 0.09 7.43 -14.92
CA ALA A 15 -1.17 7.84 -14.31
C ALA A 15 -1.00 8.74 -13.07
N GLY A 16 0.23 9.16 -12.74
CA GLY A 16 0.55 10.05 -11.63
C GLY A 16 0.62 9.37 -10.26
N ARG A 17 0.69 8.04 -10.20
CA ARG A 17 0.89 7.31 -8.93
C ARG A 17 2.39 7.23 -8.60
N ASN A 18 2.72 7.35 -7.31
CA ASN A 18 4.08 7.16 -6.82
C ASN A 18 4.41 5.66 -6.79
N ILE A 19 5.57 5.26 -7.31
CA ILE A 19 6.00 3.87 -7.42
C ILE A 19 7.26 3.65 -6.58
N MET A 20 7.31 2.55 -5.83
CA MET A 20 8.51 2.06 -5.18
C MET A 20 9.02 0.81 -5.89
N CYS A 21 10.31 0.54 -5.75
CA CYS A 21 11.03 -0.53 -6.42
C CYS A 21 11.88 -1.32 -5.42
N ARG A 22 12.07 -2.60 -5.70
CA ARG A 22 13.09 -3.43 -5.05
C ARG A 22 13.64 -4.45 -6.02
N VAL A 23 14.80 -5.03 -5.68
CA VAL A 23 15.33 -6.20 -6.38
C VAL A 23 14.50 -7.43 -6.00
N ALA A 24 14.04 -8.18 -7.00
CA ALA A 24 13.18 -9.34 -6.81
C ALA A 24 13.92 -10.46 -6.06
N GLY A 25 13.23 -11.08 -5.09
CA GLY A 25 13.78 -12.19 -4.31
C GLY A 25 14.74 -11.80 -3.18
N GLU A 26 15.01 -10.51 -3.00
CA GLU A 26 15.72 -10.01 -1.81
C GLU A 26 14.72 -9.64 -0.70
N LEU A 27 15.13 -9.83 0.56
CA LEU A 27 14.37 -9.41 1.76
C LEU A 27 14.38 -7.89 1.98
N ILE A 28 14.87 -7.12 1.01
CA ILE A 28 14.98 -5.68 1.09
C ILE A 28 13.58 -5.06 0.93
N GLU A 29 13.32 -4.04 1.74
CA GLU A 29 12.09 -3.24 1.67
C GLU A 29 12.00 -2.50 0.34
N PHE A 30 10.78 -2.15 -0.07
CA PHE A 30 10.58 -1.29 -1.23
C PHE A 30 11.15 0.10 -0.94
N ASP A 31 11.93 0.62 -1.89
CA ASP A 31 12.57 1.93 -1.78
C ASP A 31 12.09 2.85 -2.90
N ASP A 32 12.33 4.14 -2.74
CA ASP A 32 11.93 5.15 -3.72
C ASP A 32 12.64 4.90 -5.05
N LEU A 33 11.91 5.12 -6.14
CA LEU A 33 12.38 4.79 -7.48
C LEU A 33 13.62 5.61 -7.90
N ASP A 34 13.84 6.76 -7.29
CA ASP A 34 15.01 7.61 -7.53
C ASP A 34 16.34 6.95 -7.10
N GLN A 35 16.28 5.93 -6.24
CA GLN A 35 17.43 5.09 -5.86
C GLN A 35 17.82 4.08 -6.96
N PHE A 36 17.02 3.96 -8.02
CA PHE A 36 17.19 2.96 -9.07
C PHE A 36 17.40 3.60 -10.46
N PRO A 37 18.19 2.97 -11.34
CA PRO A 37 18.33 3.44 -12.72
C PRO A 37 17.02 3.24 -13.50
N ALA A 38 16.67 4.16 -14.40
CA ALA A 38 15.44 4.09 -15.22
C ALA A 38 15.28 2.77 -16.01
N THR A 39 16.36 2.03 -16.24
CA THR A 39 16.33 0.70 -16.88
C THR A 39 15.57 -0.37 -16.09
N VAL A 40 15.25 -0.16 -14.81
CA VAL A 40 14.57 -1.17 -13.98
C VAL A 40 13.22 -1.60 -14.56
N PHE A 41 12.48 -0.73 -15.24
CA PHE A 41 11.19 -1.08 -15.87
C PHE A 41 11.32 -2.11 -16.98
N ALA A 42 12.49 -2.21 -17.62
CA ALA A 42 12.75 -3.10 -18.74
C ALA A 42 13.57 -4.34 -18.37
N LYS A 43 14.12 -4.40 -17.15
CA LYS A 43 14.97 -5.51 -16.70
C LYS A 43 14.17 -6.51 -15.87
N PRO A 44 14.40 -7.81 -16.07
CA PRO A 44 13.91 -8.82 -15.13
C PRO A 44 14.64 -8.66 -13.78
N GLY A 45 14.04 -9.18 -12.71
CA GLY A 45 14.64 -9.16 -11.38
C GLY A 45 14.34 -7.90 -10.55
N TYR A 46 13.31 -7.13 -10.91
CA TYR A 46 12.79 -6.03 -10.11
C TYR A 46 11.30 -6.21 -9.86
N GLU A 47 10.87 -5.84 -8.66
CA GLU A 47 9.48 -5.81 -8.25
C GLU A 47 9.09 -4.38 -7.92
N PHE A 48 7.85 -4.02 -8.25
CA PHE A 48 7.34 -2.68 -8.04
C PHE A 48 6.06 -2.72 -7.21
N CYS A 49 5.75 -1.63 -6.52
CA CYS A 49 4.45 -1.44 -5.91
C CYS A 49 4.09 0.04 -5.89
N ILE A 50 2.81 0.34 -5.73
CA ILE A 50 2.35 1.73 -5.54
C ILE A 50 2.69 2.16 -4.12
N LYS A 51 3.41 3.30 -4.01
CA LYS A 51 3.62 3.98 -2.72
C LYS A 51 2.28 4.51 -2.24
N ILE A 52 1.89 4.11 -1.04
CA ILE A 52 0.70 4.64 -0.39
C ILE A 52 1.14 5.88 0.37
N ASP A 53 0.53 7.02 0.07
CA ASP A 53 0.84 8.28 0.75
C ASP A 53 0.56 8.18 2.25
N GLU A 54 1.33 8.91 3.05
CA GLU A 54 1.14 9.03 4.50
C GLU A 54 0.41 10.33 4.86
N ILE A 55 -0.35 10.30 5.96
CA ILE A 55 -1.04 11.44 6.55
C ILE A 55 -0.51 11.62 7.98
N THR A 56 -0.13 12.84 8.34
CA THR A 56 0.36 13.18 9.68
C THR A 56 -0.58 14.18 10.37
N ILE A 57 -1.04 13.85 11.58
CA ILE A 57 -1.89 14.70 12.42
C ILE A 57 -1.42 14.57 13.87
N ASN A 58 -1.06 15.69 14.51
CA ASN A 58 -0.62 15.74 15.92
C ASN A 58 0.32 14.58 16.32
N ASP A 59 1.41 14.41 15.57
CA ASP A 59 2.46 13.40 15.75
C ASP A 59 2.07 11.94 15.42
N PHE A 60 0.83 11.69 15.00
CA PHE A 60 0.42 10.40 14.46
C PHE A 60 0.56 10.40 12.94
N THR A 61 1.37 9.47 12.43
CA THR A 61 1.53 9.23 10.99
C THR A 61 0.90 7.89 10.64
N PHE A 62 0.02 7.87 9.63
CA PHE A 62 -0.64 6.67 9.14
C PHE A 62 -0.82 6.71 7.63
N LEU A 63 -0.92 5.56 6.98
CA LEU A 63 -1.16 5.45 5.55
C LEU A 63 -2.51 6.06 5.16
N LYS A 64 -2.61 6.58 3.95
CA LYS A 64 -3.87 7.04 3.40
C LYS A 64 -4.91 5.90 3.38
N PRO A 65 -6.15 6.15 3.86
CA PRO A 65 -7.23 5.17 3.83
C PRO A 65 -7.53 4.63 2.43
N TYR A 66 -8.21 3.49 2.38
CA TYR A 66 -8.61 2.91 1.12
C TYR A 66 -9.48 3.88 0.32
N SER A 67 -9.23 3.97 -0.97
CA SER A 67 -10.19 4.49 -1.95
C SER A 67 -10.97 3.34 -2.55
N LEU A 68 -12.18 3.60 -3.05
CA LEU A 68 -13.07 2.54 -3.52
C LEU A 68 -12.51 1.76 -4.72
N ASP A 69 -11.72 2.42 -5.56
CA ASP A 69 -11.03 1.82 -6.72
C ASP A 69 -9.91 0.84 -6.33
N GLU A 70 -9.49 0.82 -5.06
CA GLU A 70 -8.39 -0.01 -4.56
C GLU A 70 -8.86 -1.27 -3.81
N LEU A 71 -10.19 -1.45 -3.67
CA LEU A 71 -10.78 -2.55 -2.90
C LEU A 71 -11.41 -3.60 -3.79
N GLU A 72 -11.14 -4.87 -3.46
CA GLU A 72 -11.77 -6.04 -4.07
C GLU A 72 -12.80 -6.66 -3.10
N GLU A 73 -13.84 -7.30 -3.66
CA GLU A 73 -14.82 -8.06 -2.86
C GLU A 73 -14.12 -9.15 -2.04
N GLY A 74 -14.49 -9.28 -0.76
CA GLY A 74 -13.92 -10.27 0.15
C GLY A 74 -12.59 -9.85 0.79
N GLN A 75 -12.03 -8.69 0.43
CA GLN A 75 -10.76 -8.21 0.97
C GLN A 75 -10.89 -7.83 2.46
N ASP A 76 -9.94 -8.27 3.29
CA ASP A 76 -9.86 -7.88 4.71
C ASP A 76 -9.66 -6.36 4.83
N ILE A 77 -10.53 -5.72 5.61
CA ILE A 77 -10.51 -4.28 5.90
C ILE A 77 -10.67 -4.00 7.39
N PHE A 78 -10.22 -2.82 7.82
CA PHE A 78 -10.35 -2.33 9.18
C PHE A 78 -11.20 -1.05 9.21
N LEU A 79 -12.47 -1.18 9.60
CA LEU A 79 -13.42 -0.08 9.70
C LEU A 79 -13.29 0.61 11.06
N ILE A 80 -13.05 1.92 11.06
CA ILE A 80 -13.03 2.76 12.25
C ILE A 80 -14.48 3.17 12.57
N GLY A 81 -15.00 2.63 13.67
CA GLY A 81 -16.34 2.93 14.17
C GLY A 81 -16.37 4.22 14.99
N ASN A 82 -17.53 4.89 14.97
CA ASN A 82 -17.80 6.13 15.70
C ASN A 82 -17.80 6.00 17.24
N THR A 83 -17.84 4.78 17.78
CA THR A 83 -17.87 4.49 19.22
C THR A 83 -16.51 4.07 19.78
N GLY A 84 -15.42 4.36 19.05
CA GLY A 84 -14.07 3.95 19.45
C GLY A 84 -13.77 2.48 19.20
N SER A 85 -14.55 1.79 18.36
CA SER A 85 -14.27 0.41 17.96
C SER A 85 -13.60 0.35 16.59
N ILE A 86 -12.60 -0.50 16.43
CA ILE A 86 -12.05 -0.89 15.12
C ILE A 86 -12.63 -2.25 14.75
N VAL A 87 -13.33 -2.34 13.63
CA VAL A 87 -14.03 -3.54 13.18
C VAL A 87 -13.27 -4.15 12.01
N LYS A 88 -12.69 -5.34 12.21
CA LYS A 88 -12.11 -6.16 11.16
C LYS A 88 -13.20 -7.02 10.50
N GLY A 89 -13.27 -6.99 9.17
CA GLY A 89 -14.09 -7.90 8.38
C GLY A 89 -13.78 -7.78 6.89
N GLN A 90 -14.56 -8.44 6.04
CA GLN A 90 -14.35 -8.46 4.60
C GLN A 90 -15.17 -7.40 3.86
N PHE A 91 -14.58 -6.70 2.90
CA PHE A 91 -15.28 -5.71 2.09
C PHE A 91 -16.36 -6.35 1.22
N ILE A 92 -17.55 -5.76 1.22
CA ILE A 92 -18.70 -6.19 0.42
C ILE A 92 -19.17 -4.97 -0.39
N PRO A 93 -18.95 -4.94 -1.72
CA PRO A 93 -19.25 -3.76 -2.54
C PRO A 93 -20.75 -3.48 -2.66
N GLU A 94 -21.61 -4.50 -2.52
CA GLU A 94 -23.07 -4.35 -2.48
C GLU A 94 -23.56 -3.70 -1.19
N TYR A 95 -22.70 -3.64 -0.15
CA TYR A 95 -23.09 -3.10 1.13
C TYR A 95 -22.83 -1.59 1.19
N GLU A 96 -23.91 -0.82 1.00
CA GLU A 96 -23.88 0.65 0.90
C GLU A 96 -23.20 1.35 2.09
N GLU A 97 -23.38 0.87 3.33
CA GLU A 97 -22.74 1.49 4.50
C GLU A 97 -21.22 1.30 4.52
N LEU A 98 -20.72 0.13 4.06
CA LEU A 98 -19.28 -0.08 3.90
C LEU A 98 -18.74 0.81 2.77
N VAL A 99 -19.44 0.90 1.66
CA VAL A 99 -19.09 1.80 0.55
C VAL A 99 -19.02 3.25 1.03
N LEU A 100 -19.98 3.69 1.85
CA LEU A 100 -20.00 5.04 2.40
C LEU A 100 -18.85 5.24 3.40
N ALA A 101 -18.55 4.24 4.22
CA ALA A 101 -17.42 4.29 5.15
C ALA A 101 -16.07 4.44 4.43
N VAL A 102 -15.88 3.74 3.31
CA VAL A 102 -14.69 3.90 2.44
C VAL A 102 -14.63 5.33 1.90
N LYS A 103 -15.73 5.85 1.34
CA LYS A 103 -15.80 7.22 0.81
C LYS A 103 -15.54 8.30 1.86
N ASN A 104 -15.89 8.03 3.12
CA ASN A 104 -15.64 8.91 4.26
C ASN A 104 -14.24 8.71 4.88
N GLY A 105 -13.37 7.89 4.27
CA GLY A 105 -12.01 7.64 4.74
C GLY A 105 -11.95 6.90 6.08
N SER A 106 -12.99 6.14 6.44
CA SER A 106 -13.08 5.43 7.72
C SER A 106 -12.59 3.98 7.64
N VAL A 107 -12.02 3.56 6.50
CA VAL A 107 -11.61 2.16 6.25
C VAL A 107 -10.13 2.09 5.93
N GLN A 108 -9.42 1.31 6.73
CA GLN A 108 -7.97 1.22 6.72
C GLN A 108 -7.45 -0.17 6.34
N ARG A 109 -6.17 -0.18 5.92
CA ARG A 109 -5.46 -1.33 5.33
C ARG A 109 -5.04 -2.38 6.33
N ASP A 110 -4.70 -1.92 7.53
CA ASP A 110 -4.26 -2.76 8.63
C ASP A 110 -4.64 -2.13 9.97
N LEU A 111 -4.52 -2.95 11.01
CA LEU A 111 -4.86 -2.57 12.38
C LEU A 111 -4.01 -1.41 12.90
N ALA A 112 -2.68 -1.44 12.65
CA ALA A 112 -1.78 -0.42 13.18
C ALA A 112 -2.13 0.96 12.62
N ASN A 113 -2.35 1.05 11.32
CA ASN A 113 -2.79 2.27 10.66
C ASN A 113 -4.20 2.69 11.13
N ALA A 114 -5.11 1.75 11.38
CA ALA A 114 -6.45 2.06 11.88
C ALA A 114 -6.39 2.67 13.29
N GLU A 115 -5.54 2.13 14.16
CA GLU A 115 -5.31 2.66 15.50
C GLU A 115 -4.67 4.05 15.46
N LEU A 116 -3.65 4.25 14.62
CA LEU A 116 -2.98 5.53 14.45
C LEU A 116 -3.94 6.59 13.92
N GLN A 117 -4.77 6.25 12.92
CA GLN A 117 -5.80 7.15 12.40
C GLN A 117 -6.85 7.50 13.46
N ALA A 118 -7.32 6.52 14.24
CA ALA A 118 -8.31 6.77 15.29
C ALA A 118 -7.73 7.65 16.42
N LYS A 119 -6.49 7.39 16.85
CA LYS A 119 -5.77 8.20 17.85
C LYS A 119 -5.46 9.60 17.33
N ALA A 120 -5.12 9.74 16.05
CA ALA A 120 -4.94 11.03 15.40
C ALA A 120 -6.20 11.91 15.52
N PHE A 121 -7.37 11.37 15.21
CA PHE A 121 -8.63 12.12 15.33
C PHE A 121 -9.03 12.42 16.78
N GLN A 122 -8.82 11.47 17.68
CA GLN A 122 -9.02 11.67 19.12
C GLN A 122 -8.14 12.82 19.64
N SER A 123 -6.85 12.80 19.30
CA SER A 123 -5.88 13.86 19.62
C SER A 123 -6.30 15.22 19.05
N LEU A 124 -6.74 15.27 17.79
CA LEU A 124 -7.21 16.51 17.15
C LEU A 124 -8.39 17.15 17.88
N LEU A 125 -9.27 16.33 18.46
CA LEU A 125 -10.45 16.76 19.19
C LEU A 125 -10.22 16.93 20.70
N GLY A 126 -9.02 16.59 21.21
CA GLY A 126 -8.69 16.65 22.64
C GLY A 126 -9.43 15.61 23.49
N VAL A 127 -9.77 14.45 22.90
CA VAL A 127 -10.43 13.33 23.59
C VAL A 127 -9.46 12.15 23.65
N GLU A 128 -9.57 11.33 24.67
CA GLU A 128 -8.76 10.11 24.81
C GLU A 128 -9.71 8.95 25.14
N ASN A 129 -9.81 7.98 24.24
CA ASN A 129 -10.66 6.81 24.42
C ASN A 129 -9.90 5.54 24.06
N GLU A 130 -10.05 4.51 24.88
CA GLU A 130 -9.53 3.18 24.55
C GLU A 130 -10.22 2.62 23.30
N LEU A 131 -9.41 2.07 22.41
CA LEU A 131 -9.89 1.46 21.17
C LEU A 131 -10.22 -0.01 21.41
N VAL A 132 -11.38 -0.44 20.93
CA VAL A 132 -11.83 -1.85 21.04
C VAL A 132 -11.82 -2.50 19.67
N ILE A 133 -11.04 -3.56 19.50
CA ILE A 133 -11.01 -4.33 18.25
C ILE A 133 -12.11 -5.39 18.25
N LYS A 134 -12.88 -5.45 17.17
CA LYS A 134 -13.93 -6.44 16.94
C LYS A 134 -13.68 -7.14 15.61
N VAL A 135 -13.70 -8.46 15.61
CA VAL A 135 -13.66 -9.25 14.37
C VAL A 135 -15.08 -9.72 14.07
N VAL A 136 -15.58 -9.40 12.87
CA VAL A 136 -16.96 -9.66 12.49
C VAL A 136 -17.06 -10.18 11.07
N ASP A 137 -18.11 -10.93 10.80
CA ASP A 137 -18.58 -11.19 9.44
C ASP A 137 -19.64 -10.13 9.09
N PHE A 138 -19.31 -9.22 8.16
CA PHE A 138 -20.21 -8.14 7.77
C PHE A 138 -21.53 -8.64 7.16
N HIS A 139 -21.58 -9.85 6.58
CA HIS A 139 -22.83 -10.44 6.10
C HIS A 139 -23.82 -10.73 7.23
N THR A 140 -23.33 -10.92 8.45
CA THR A 140 -24.12 -11.25 9.64
C THR A 140 -24.23 -10.08 10.62
N TYR A 141 -23.17 -9.27 10.72
CA TYR A 141 -23.00 -8.21 11.72
C TYR A 141 -23.92 -7.00 11.51
N MET A 142 -24.28 -6.69 10.27
CA MET A 142 -25.10 -5.52 9.95
C MET A 142 -26.27 -5.81 9.00
N LYS A 143 -26.98 -6.94 9.19
CA LYS A 143 -28.27 -7.11 8.50
C LYS A 143 -29.22 -5.98 8.92
N PRO A 144 -29.85 -5.25 7.99
CA PRO A 144 -31.05 -4.49 8.34
C PRO A 144 -32.04 -5.51 8.89
N THR A 145 -32.57 -5.27 10.09
CA THR A 145 -33.64 -6.09 10.63
C THR A 145 -34.83 -6.00 9.67
N VAL A 146 -34.95 -6.98 8.79
CA VAL A 146 -36.20 -7.20 8.07
C VAL A 146 -37.20 -7.54 9.16
N LYS A 147 -38.08 -6.58 9.49
CA LYS A 147 -39.27 -6.84 10.29
C LYS A 147 -40.08 -7.88 9.54
N THR A 148 -39.84 -9.15 9.85
CA THR A 148 -40.67 -10.25 9.38
C THR A 148 -42.07 -9.99 9.92
N LYS A 149 -43.02 -9.75 9.01
CA LYS A 149 -44.45 -9.81 9.32
C LYS A 149 -44.73 -11.23 9.82
N LYS A 150 -44.63 -11.45 11.13
CA LYS A 150 -45.11 -12.68 11.77
C LYS A 150 -46.63 -12.71 11.63
N ALA A 151 -47.10 -13.62 10.80
CA ALA A 151 -48.46 -14.13 10.86
C ALA A 151 -48.74 -14.65 12.28
N SER A 152 -49.91 -14.28 12.77
CA SER A 152 -50.41 -14.41 14.13
C SER A 152 -50.80 -15.83 14.53
N ARG A 153 -50.49 -16.25 15.78
CA ARG A 153 -51.42 -16.66 16.88
C ARG A 153 -50.88 -17.74 17.83
N LYS A 154 -50.78 -17.38 19.12
CA LYS A 154 -51.36 -18.00 20.35
C LYS A 154 -50.53 -17.50 21.57
N LYS A 155 -51.06 -16.55 22.37
CA LYS A 155 -51.70 -16.73 23.70
C LYS A 155 -50.82 -17.57 24.65
N ASP A 156 -50.35 -17.09 25.80
CA ASP A 156 -51.06 -16.35 26.86
C ASP A 156 -50.15 -15.46 27.75
N GLU A 157 -50.84 -14.61 28.52
CA GLU A 157 -50.53 -13.92 29.80
C GLU A 157 -49.57 -12.70 29.89
N THR A 158 -50.21 -11.61 30.35
CA THR A 158 -49.88 -10.21 30.71
C THR A 158 -49.12 -10.05 32.05
N PRO A 159 -48.84 -8.81 32.58
CA PRO A 159 -48.89 -7.45 32.00
C PRO A 159 -47.63 -6.60 32.29
N SER A 160 -47.39 -5.55 31.50
CA SER A 160 -46.97 -4.28 32.09
C SER A 160 -47.51 -3.12 31.26
N GLU A 161 -47.97 -2.11 31.99
CA GLU A 161 -48.86 -1.03 31.58
C GLU A 161 -48.39 -0.19 30.39
N LYS A 162 -49.40 0.19 29.60
CA LYS A 162 -49.37 1.28 28.63
C LYS A 162 -49.41 2.62 29.37
N VAL A 163 -48.75 3.63 28.80
CA VAL A 163 -49.39 4.94 28.61
C VAL A 163 -49.15 5.35 27.15
N GLU A 164 -50.26 5.59 26.46
CA GLU A 164 -50.42 6.09 25.09
C GLU A 164 -49.79 7.49 24.96
N THR A 165 -49.39 8.00 23.79
CA THR A 165 -50.36 8.53 22.83
C THR A 165 -49.75 9.01 21.51
N LEU A 166 -50.51 8.72 20.45
CA LEU A 166 -50.91 9.59 19.32
C LEU A 166 -49.90 9.94 18.21
N GLN A 167 -50.12 9.26 17.09
CA GLN A 167 -49.95 9.79 15.75
C GLN A 167 -50.90 10.98 15.53
N HIS A 168 -50.40 12.08 14.98
CA HIS A 168 -51.23 12.98 14.19
C HIS A 168 -50.47 13.45 12.94
N SER A 169 -51.19 13.32 11.83
CA SER A 169 -50.91 13.79 10.47
C SER A 169 -50.99 15.32 10.35
N ASP A 170 -50.26 15.83 9.36
CA ASP A 170 -50.45 17.06 8.59
C ASP A 170 -50.76 18.37 9.33
N GLU A 171 -49.82 19.31 9.29
CA GLU A 171 -50.02 20.62 8.64
C GLU A 171 -48.74 21.47 8.68
N MET A 172 -48.33 21.95 7.51
CA MET A 172 -47.40 23.06 7.34
C MET A 172 -48.03 24.38 7.79
N PRO A 173 -47.22 25.36 8.22
CA PRO A 173 -47.41 26.75 7.81
C PRO A 173 -46.30 27.16 6.85
N SER A 174 -46.74 27.61 5.68
CA SER A 174 -45.95 28.31 4.66
C SER A 174 -45.48 29.68 5.15
N ASP A 175 -44.19 29.98 5.01
CA ASP A 175 -43.74 31.20 4.32
C ASP A 175 -42.21 31.22 4.15
N PHE A 176 -41.73 30.65 3.06
CA PHE A 176 -40.51 31.09 2.39
C PHE A 176 -40.81 31.01 0.89
N PRO A 177 -40.45 32.01 0.07
CA PRO A 177 -40.73 31.96 -1.35
C PRO A 177 -39.87 30.86 -1.97
N SER A 178 -40.46 29.68 -2.14
CA SER A 178 -39.89 28.58 -2.89
C SER A 178 -39.73 29.01 -4.34
N LYS A 179 -38.58 29.58 -4.69
CA LYS A 179 -38.07 29.42 -6.05
C LYS A 179 -38.02 27.91 -6.26
N LYS A 180 -38.85 27.39 -7.17
CA LYS A 180 -38.71 26.01 -7.66
C LYS A 180 -37.23 25.82 -7.98
N ILE A 181 -36.57 24.90 -7.29
CA ILE A 181 -35.22 24.49 -7.66
C ILE A 181 -35.40 23.85 -9.04
N GLU A 182 -34.92 24.52 -10.09
CA GLU A 182 -35.00 24.00 -11.44
C GLU A 182 -34.03 22.81 -11.52
N THR A 183 -34.57 21.61 -11.71
CA THR A 183 -33.82 20.35 -11.74
C THR A 183 -33.62 19.80 -13.15
N ASP A 184 -34.10 20.53 -14.18
CA ASP A 184 -34.00 20.13 -15.58
C ASP A 184 -32.63 20.55 -16.15
N PRO A 185 -31.76 19.61 -16.55
CA PRO A 185 -30.40 19.91 -17.00
C PRO A 185 -30.35 20.89 -18.16
N LEU A 186 -31.31 20.83 -19.09
CA LEU A 186 -31.30 21.70 -20.28
C LEU A 186 -31.57 23.16 -19.89
N LYS A 187 -32.52 23.40 -18.99
CA LYS A 187 -32.82 24.76 -18.52
C LYS A 187 -31.73 25.32 -17.61
N ILE A 188 -31.07 24.44 -16.85
CA ILE A 188 -29.89 24.83 -16.07
C ILE A 188 -28.76 25.26 -17.01
N VAL A 189 -28.51 24.51 -18.09
CA VAL A 189 -27.54 24.88 -19.13
C VAL A 189 -27.94 26.20 -19.82
N GLU A 190 -29.19 26.40 -20.20
CA GLU A 190 -29.68 27.66 -20.79
C GLU A 190 -29.50 28.85 -19.84
N SER A 191 -29.78 28.64 -18.55
CA SER A 191 -29.60 29.66 -17.51
C SER A 191 -28.13 30.05 -17.35
N PHE A 192 -27.23 29.07 -17.23
CA PHE A 192 -25.80 29.35 -17.14
C PHE A 192 -25.23 29.92 -18.43
N THR A 193 -25.71 29.48 -19.60
CA THR A 193 -25.33 30.06 -20.89
C THR A 193 -25.67 31.55 -20.95
N SER A 194 -26.86 31.92 -20.49
CA SER A 194 -27.28 33.33 -20.41
C SER A 194 -26.40 34.12 -19.45
N GLN A 195 -26.12 33.57 -18.26
CA GLN A 195 -25.23 34.18 -17.27
C GLN A 195 -23.79 34.36 -17.78
N ILE A 196 -23.25 33.39 -18.52
CA ILE A 196 -21.92 33.48 -19.15
C ILE A 196 -21.89 34.60 -20.19
N ASN A 197 -22.93 34.70 -21.02
CA ASN A 197 -23.01 35.74 -22.06
C ASN A 197 -23.15 37.15 -21.48
N GLU A 198 -23.83 37.29 -20.34
CA GLU A 198 -24.02 38.56 -19.63
C GLU A 198 -22.77 39.03 -18.86
N CYS A 199 -21.79 38.14 -18.63
CA CYS A 199 -20.57 38.50 -17.91
C CYS A 199 -19.67 39.43 -18.74
N VAL A 200 -19.27 40.54 -18.12
CA VAL A 200 -18.38 41.56 -18.71
C VAL A 200 -16.96 41.50 -18.14
N LYS A 201 -16.76 40.76 -17.03
CA LYS A 201 -15.48 40.65 -16.31
C LYS A 201 -14.98 39.21 -16.28
N VAL A 202 -13.68 39.04 -16.43
CA VAL A 202 -13.00 37.73 -16.42
C VAL A 202 -13.26 36.98 -15.10
N GLU A 203 -13.19 37.65 -13.94
CA GLU A 203 -13.37 37.01 -12.64
C GLU A 203 -14.80 36.47 -12.46
N SER A 204 -15.80 37.16 -13.04
CA SER A 204 -17.20 36.74 -12.97
C SER A 204 -17.44 35.49 -13.82
N VAL A 205 -16.83 35.43 -15.01
CA VAL A 205 -16.88 34.25 -15.88
C VAL A 205 -16.20 33.05 -15.21
N LEU A 206 -15.06 33.26 -14.56
CA LEU A 206 -14.33 32.20 -13.84
C LEU A 206 -15.09 31.69 -12.61
N ALA A 207 -15.76 32.57 -11.87
CA ALA A 207 -16.58 32.18 -10.71
C ALA A 207 -17.72 31.22 -11.09
N LEU A 208 -18.30 31.39 -12.28
CA LEU A 208 -19.36 30.51 -12.77
C LEU A 208 -18.89 29.05 -12.93
N ARG A 209 -17.59 28.80 -13.22
CA ARG A 209 -17.02 27.44 -13.34
C ARG A 209 -17.29 26.61 -12.09
N TYR A 210 -17.06 27.18 -10.91
CA TYR A 210 -17.29 26.50 -9.65
C TYR A 210 -18.78 26.25 -9.39
N SER A 211 -19.64 27.18 -9.79
CA SER A 211 -21.08 27.11 -9.55
C SER A 211 -21.80 26.03 -10.35
N PHE A 212 -21.51 25.87 -11.65
CA PHE A 212 -22.12 24.82 -12.45
C PHE A 212 -21.41 23.47 -12.28
N SER A 213 -20.11 23.46 -11.95
CA SER A 213 -19.39 22.19 -11.67
C SER A 213 -19.84 21.54 -10.35
N ALA A 214 -20.28 22.34 -9.38
CA ALA A 214 -20.88 21.85 -8.14
C ALA A 214 -22.38 21.55 -8.27
N ASN A 215 -22.97 21.72 -9.47
CA ASN A 215 -24.38 21.45 -9.70
C ASN A 215 -24.61 19.94 -9.86
N GLY A 216 -25.30 19.34 -8.88
CA GLY A 216 -25.58 17.90 -8.85
C GLY A 216 -26.60 17.40 -9.90
N TYR A 217 -27.14 18.29 -10.74
CA TYR A 217 -28.12 17.95 -11.79
C TYR A 217 -27.55 18.03 -13.21
N LEU A 218 -26.25 18.31 -13.37
CA LEU A 218 -25.58 18.38 -14.67
C LEU A 218 -24.68 17.16 -14.90
N ASP A 219 -24.92 16.44 -15.99
CA ASP A 219 -24.00 15.41 -16.47
C ASP A 219 -22.70 15.98 -17.05
N ARG A 220 -21.70 15.10 -17.21
CA ARG A 220 -20.36 15.43 -17.73
C ARG A 220 -20.39 16.18 -19.07
N GLU A 221 -21.31 15.81 -19.97
CA GLU A 221 -21.44 16.45 -21.29
C GLU A 221 -21.95 17.90 -21.18
N HIS A 222 -22.92 18.14 -20.30
CA HIS A 222 -23.45 19.49 -20.02
C HIS A 222 -22.39 20.40 -19.40
N ILE A 223 -21.62 19.85 -18.45
CA ILE A 223 -20.51 20.57 -17.80
C ILE A 223 -19.43 20.92 -18.84
N HIS A 224 -19.06 19.98 -19.71
CA HIS A 224 -18.07 20.21 -20.77
C HIS A 224 -18.53 21.28 -21.76
N HIS A 225 -19.81 21.28 -22.14
CA HIS A 225 -20.39 22.32 -23.00
C HIS A 225 -20.30 23.71 -22.35
N LEU A 226 -20.64 23.84 -21.06
CA LEU A 226 -20.53 25.10 -20.33
C LEU A 226 -19.07 25.55 -20.19
N PHE A 227 -18.12 24.64 -20.01
CA PHE A 227 -16.69 24.99 -20.03
C PHE A 227 -16.24 25.54 -21.38
N ALA A 228 -16.67 24.95 -22.50
CA ALA A 228 -16.35 25.46 -23.83
C ALA A 228 -16.93 26.87 -24.06
N LEU A 229 -18.15 27.14 -23.58
CA LEU A 229 -18.75 28.48 -23.63
C LEU A 229 -17.98 29.48 -22.75
N VAL A 230 -17.54 29.07 -21.57
CA VAL A 230 -16.69 29.89 -20.71
C VAL A 230 -15.35 30.21 -21.37
N GLU A 231 -14.68 29.23 -21.98
CA GLU A 231 -13.42 29.44 -22.70
C GLU A 231 -13.58 30.40 -23.88
N ALA A 232 -14.64 30.23 -24.68
CA ALA A 232 -14.98 31.16 -25.75
C ALA A 232 -15.20 32.59 -25.21
N LYS A 233 -15.90 32.74 -24.08
CA LYS A 233 -16.13 34.05 -23.46
C LYS A 233 -14.86 34.67 -22.88
N LEU A 234 -13.95 33.88 -22.33
CA LEU A 234 -12.65 34.35 -21.85
C LEU A 234 -11.76 34.86 -22.99
N ILE A 235 -11.77 34.17 -24.13
CA ILE A 235 -11.07 34.61 -25.35
C ILE A 235 -11.67 35.93 -25.87
N GLU A 236 -12.99 36.10 -25.80
CA GLU A 236 -13.66 37.36 -26.18
C GLU A 236 -13.27 38.53 -25.25
N LEU A 237 -13.18 38.29 -23.93
CA LEU A 237 -12.89 39.32 -22.94
C LEU A 237 -11.41 39.69 -22.84
N ASP A 238 -10.50 38.73 -23.03
CA ASP A 238 -9.05 38.96 -23.00
C ASP A 238 -8.31 38.01 -23.97
N PRO A 239 -8.21 38.39 -25.26
CA PRO A 239 -7.57 37.55 -26.26
C PRO A 239 -6.05 37.46 -26.10
N GLU A 240 -5.38 38.41 -25.45
CA GLU A 240 -3.92 38.34 -25.26
C GLU A 240 -3.54 37.25 -24.26
N GLN A 241 -4.34 37.06 -23.22
CA GLN A 241 -4.09 36.04 -22.20
C GLN A 241 -4.64 34.66 -22.59
N TYR A 242 -5.80 34.61 -23.26
CA TYR A 242 -6.53 33.35 -23.47
C TYR A 242 -6.56 32.83 -24.91
N ALA A 243 -6.05 33.57 -25.91
CA ALA A 243 -5.90 33.01 -27.24
C ALA A 243 -4.87 31.86 -27.24
N PRO A 244 -5.10 30.81 -28.05
CA PRO A 244 -4.12 29.74 -28.23
C PRO A 244 -2.80 30.34 -28.75
N LYS A 245 -1.74 30.24 -27.96
CA LYS A 245 -0.39 30.60 -28.41
C LYS A 245 0.05 29.56 -29.44
N ASN A 246 -0.06 29.90 -30.72
CA ASN A 246 0.55 29.14 -31.80
C ASN A 246 2.08 29.32 -31.77
N GLU A 247 2.75 28.81 -30.74
CA GLU A 247 4.18 28.52 -30.81
C GLU A 247 4.36 27.16 -31.49
N ILE A 248 4.03 27.11 -32.79
CA ILE A 248 4.58 26.10 -33.68
C ILE A 248 5.76 26.79 -34.36
N THR A 249 6.91 26.79 -33.70
CA THR A 249 8.17 26.92 -34.43
C THR A 249 8.28 25.69 -35.31
N ASP A 250 8.28 25.87 -36.63
CA ASP A 250 8.64 24.83 -37.58
C ASP A 250 10.01 24.26 -37.20
N LEU A 251 10.01 23.16 -36.45
CA LEU A 251 11.17 22.33 -36.20
C LEU A 251 11.50 21.64 -37.52
N SER A 252 12.33 22.30 -38.35
CA SER A 252 12.81 21.68 -39.58
C SER A 252 13.51 20.37 -39.24
N VAL A 253 13.37 19.39 -40.14
CA VAL A 253 13.98 18.05 -39.99
C VAL A 253 15.50 18.15 -39.80
N GLU A 254 16.14 19.22 -40.30
CA GLU A 254 17.56 19.49 -40.04
C GLU A 254 17.87 19.82 -38.57
N ALA A 255 17.00 20.56 -37.88
CA ALA A 255 17.20 20.89 -36.47
C ALA A 255 17.11 19.62 -35.58
N LEU A 256 16.17 18.73 -35.90
CA LEU A 256 16.04 17.43 -35.23
C LEU A 256 17.23 16.52 -35.50
N LYS A 257 17.73 16.47 -36.74
CA LYS A 257 18.96 15.72 -37.07
C LYS A 257 20.17 16.25 -36.32
N LYS A 258 20.29 17.57 -36.16
CA LYS A 258 21.40 18.19 -35.46
C LYS A 258 21.36 17.89 -33.95
N LEU A 259 20.19 17.98 -33.34
CA LEU A 259 19.97 17.59 -31.94
C LEU A 259 20.23 16.10 -31.70
N GLN A 260 19.81 15.24 -32.63
CA GLN A 260 20.08 13.81 -32.54
C GLN A 260 21.59 13.51 -32.64
N GLN A 261 22.29 14.20 -33.53
CA GLN A 261 23.73 14.05 -33.70
C GLN A 261 24.52 14.60 -32.50
N ASP A 262 24.08 15.71 -31.91
CA ASP A 262 24.67 16.27 -30.69
C ASP A 262 24.44 15.34 -29.48
N ALA A 263 23.26 14.72 -29.36
CA ALA A 263 22.97 13.72 -28.34
C ALA A 263 23.82 12.45 -28.50
N GLU A 264 24.00 11.96 -29.73
CA GLU A 264 24.87 10.81 -30.03
C GLU A 264 26.35 11.08 -29.70
N ASN A 265 26.82 12.31 -29.90
CA ASN A 265 28.19 12.72 -29.53
C ASN A 265 28.35 12.80 -28.00
N LEU A 266 27.37 13.34 -27.28
CA LEU A 266 27.34 13.37 -25.81
C LEU A 266 27.37 11.96 -25.20
N ILE A 267 26.72 10.98 -25.82
CA ILE A 267 26.74 9.57 -25.38
C ILE A 267 28.12 8.94 -25.62
N LYS A 268 28.79 9.28 -26.72
CA LYS A 268 30.16 8.80 -27.01
C LYS A 268 31.20 9.40 -26.06
N ASP A 269 31.06 10.67 -25.70
CA ASP A 269 31.95 11.32 -24.74
C ASP A 269 31.70 10.84 -23.30
N GLY A 270 30.48 10.41 -22.97
CA GLY A 270 30.11 9.78 -21.68
C GLY A 270 30.58 8.32 -21.52
N GLN A 271 30.93 7.63 -22.61
CA GLN A 271 31.45 6.25 -22.60
C GLN A 271 32.98 6.16 -22.81
N GLY A 272 33.68 7.28 -22.63
CA GLY A 272 35.11 7.43 -22.95
C GLY A 272 36.10 7.31 -21.79
N HIS A 273 35.79 6.67 -20.65
CA HIS A 273 36.77 6.43 -19.57
C HIS A 273 36.81 4.96 -19.11
N SER A 274 37.11 4.05 -20.06
CA SER A 274 37.77 2.79 -19.74
C SER A 274 39.22 2.83 -20.21
N LYS A 275 40.11 3.16 -19.27
CA LYS A 275 41.54 2.82 -19.21
C LYS A 275 41.85 2.59 -17.72
N THR A 276 41.64 1.38 -17.20
CA THR A 276 42.65 0.31 -16.97
C THR A 276 43.83 0.74 -16.08
N SER A 277 43.88 0.21 -14.84
CA SER A 277 44.71 -0.96 -14.44
C SER A 277 45.42 -0.86 -13.09
N ASP A 278 45.58 0.33 -12.50
CA ASP A 278 46.47 0.47 -11.33
C ASP A 278 45.73 0.75 -10.00
N GLN A 279 44.43 1.05 -10.02
CA GLN A 279 43.67 1.40 -8.81
C GLN A 279 42.81 0.26 -8.25
N ASP A 280 42.41 -0.71 -9.07
CA ASP A 280 41.53 -1.81 -8.65
C ASP A 280 42.13 -2.69 -7.53
N PRO A 281 43.44 -3.03 -7.53
CA PRO A 281 44.03 -3.80 -6.44
C PRO A 281 44.10 -3.01 -5.12
N LEU A 282 44.35 -1.70 -5.22
CA LEU A 282 44.48 -0.82 -4.06
C LEU A 282 43.12 -0.61 -3.39
N ILE A 283 42.07 -0.40 -4.20
CA ILE A 283 40.68 -0.28 -3.74
C ILE A 283 40.22 -1.61 -3.15
N LEU A 284 40.56 -2.75 -3.75
CA LEU A 284 40.24 -4.06 -3.18
C LEU A 284 40.90 -4.27 -1.80
N SER A 285 42.18 -3.95 -1.65
CA SER A 285 42.85 -4.09 -0.35
C SER A 285 42.24 -3.22 0.75
N ASP A 286 41.89 -1.96 0.44
CA ASP A 286 41.23 -1.05 1.37
C ASP A 286 39.82 -1.53 1.73
N LEU A 287 39.05 -2.03 0.77
CA LEU A 287 37.71 -2.58 1.02
C LEU A 287 37.76 -3.87 1.88
N LEU A 288 38.76 -4.72 1.68
CA LEU A 288 38.98 -5.91 2.51
C LEU A 288 39.34 -5.54 3.95
N GLU A 289 40.17 -4.52 4.16
CA GLU A 289 40.49 -4.03 5.50
C GLU A 289 39.26 -3.43 6.20
N ARG A 290 38.44 -2.67 5.47
CA ARG A 290 37.16 -2.15 5.98
C ARG A 290 36.17 -3.26 6.30
N ALA A 291 36.11 -4.31 5.49
CA ALA A 291 35.28 -5.48 5.77
C ALA A 291 35.73 -6.15 7.08
N ALA A 292 37.04 -6.28 7.32
CA ALA A 292 37.56 -6.85 8.56
C ALA A 292 37.24 -6.00 9.81
N ILE A 293 37.22 -4.67 9.69
CA ILE A 293 37.01 -3.74 10.81
C ILE A 293 35.52 -3.45 11.06
N ALA A 294 34.63 -3.74 10.10
CA ALA A 294 33.19 -3.47 10.20
C ALA A 294 32.60 -4.02 11.51
N LYS A 295 31.84 -3.20 12.23
CA LYS A 295 31.28 -3.54 13.55
C LYS A 295 29.84 -4.01 13.47
N THR A 296 29.17 -3.75 12.36
CA THR A 296 27.76 -4.13 12.16
C THR A 296 27.56 -4.82 10.81
N PRO A 297 26.55 -5.72 10.69
CA PRO A 297 26.23 -6.36 9.42
C PRO A 297 25.91 -5.35 8.30
N ALA A 298 25.29 -4.22 8.65
CA ALA A 298 24.99 -3.14 7.72
C ALA A 298 26.27 -2.47 7.16
N GLU A 299 27.26 -2.22 8.02
CA GLU A 299 28.57 -1.67 7.60
C GLU A 299 29.29 -2.63 6.64
N ALA A 300 29.29 -3.94 6.95
CA ALA A 300 29.91 -4.94 6.09
C ALA A 300 29.21 -5.03 4.71
N ASN A 301 27.87 -5.02 4.68
CA ASN A 301 27.09 -5.07 3.43
C ASN A 301 27.19 -3.80 2.59
N ALA A 302 27.36 -2.63 3.22
CA ALA A 302 27.50 -1.36 2.51
C ALA A 302 28.72 -1.33 1.57
N LEU A 303 29.75 -2.14 1.85
CA LEU A 303 30.98 -2.19 1.05
C LEU A 303 30.76 -2.68 -0.39
N ILE A 304 29.68 -3.43 -0.64
CA ILE A 304 29.32 -3.93 -1.97
C ILE A 304 29.07 -2.77 -2.94
N LYS A 305 28.54 -1.63 -2.45
CA LYS A 305 28.22 -0.44 -3.27
C LYS A 305 29.44 0.13 -4.01
N TYR A 306 30.64 -0.01 -3.44
CA TYR A 306 31.88 0.47 -4.05
C TYR A 306 32.39 -0.40 -5.20
N THR A 307 31.79 -1.57 -5.41
CA THR A 307 32.19 -2.52 -6.47
C THR A 307 31.18 -2.58 -7.62
N SER A 308 30.32 -1.57 -7.78
CA SER A 308 29.24 -1.55 -8.78
C SER A 308 29.73 -1.68 -10.22
N THR A 309 30.93 -1.17 -10.52
CA THR A 309 31.57 -1.22 -11.85
C THR A 309 32.48 -2.44 -12.06
N TRP A 310 32.64 -3.30 -11.06
CA TRP A 310 33.57 -4.44 -11.10
C TRP A 310 32.95 -5.67 -11.77
N THR A 311 33.81 -6.51 -12.33
CA THR A 311 33.41 -7.84 -12.83
C THR A 311 33.18 -8.82 -11.68
N GLU A 312 32.46 -9.92 -11.94
CA GLU A 312 32.15 -10.93 -10.92
C GLU A 312 33.42 -11.53 -10.28
N GLU A 313 34.46 -11.76 -11.09
CA GLU A 313 35.74 -12.30 -10.63
C GLU A 313 36.48 -11.34 -9.69
N GLN A 314 36.42 -10.04 -9.98
CA GLN A 314 37.04 -9.00 -9.15
C GLN A 314 36.28 -8.78 -7.84
N ARG A 315 34.94 -8.93 -7.86
CA ARG A 315 34.08 -8.73 -6.68
C ARG A 315 34.11 -9.90 -5.70
N LYS A 316 34.34 -11.12 -6.20
CA LYS A 316 34.36 -12.36 -5.41
C LYS A 316 35.18 -12.30 -4.10
N PRO A 317 36.46 -11.87 -4.07
CA PRO A 317 37.23 -11.82 -2.83
C PRO A 317 36.63 -10.89 -1.76
N LEU A 318 36.01 -9.78 -2.17
CA LEU A 318 35.34 -8.88 -1.22
C LEU A 318 34.05 -9.50 -0.69
N ILE A 319 33.24 -10.14 -1.55
CA ILE A 319 32.02 -10.83 -1.12
C ILE A 319 32.35 -11.94 -0.12
N ASP A 320 33.38 -12.74 -0.39
CA ASP A 320 33.81 -13.81 0.51
C ASP A 320 34.23 -13.24 1.88
N ALA A 321 34.98 -12.13 1.90
CA ALA A 321 35.37 -11.45 3.14
C ALA A 321 34.19 -10.86 3.91
N ILE A 322 33.23 -10.23 3.20
CA ILE A 322 31.99 -9.73 3.80
C ILE A 322 31.18 -10.89 4.38
N HIS A 323 31.03 -12.00 3.65
CA HIS A 323 30.29 -13.17 4.12
C HIS A 323 30.90 -13.74 5.40
N VAL A 324 32.24 -13.89 5.45
CA VAL A 324 32.95 -14.30 6.67
C VAL A 324 32.67 -13.32 7.81
N ARG A 325 32.75 -12.01 7.56
CA ARG A 325 32.50 -11.00 8.59
C ARG A 325 31.06 -11.01 9.10
N LEU A 326 30.08 -11.22 8.23
CA LEU A 326 28.67 -11.33 8.61
C LEU A 326 28.44 -12.53 9.53
N VAL A 327 29.09 -13.65 9.24
CA VAL A 327 29.07 -14.85 10.10
C VAL A 327 29.73 -14.57 11.46
N GLU A 328 30.80 -13.76 11.52
CA GLU A 328 31.42 -13.36 12.79
C GLU A 328 30.57 -12.38 13.60
N LEU A 329 29.92 -11.42 12.94
CA LEU A 329 29.11 -10.37 13.58
C LEU A 329 27.73 -10.86 14.01
N ASN A 330 27.18 -11.81 13.27
CA ASN A 330 25.97 -12.51 13.61
C ASN A 330 26.31 -14.01 13.61
N PRO A 331 27.04 -14.50 14.63
CA PRO A 331 27.28 -15.93 14.76
C PRO A 331 25.90 -16.60 14.68
N PRO A 332 25.74 -17.64 13.85
CA PRO A 332 24.48 -18.35 13.79
C PRO A 332 24.07 -18.65 15.23
N VAL A 333 22.89 -18.19 15.64
CA VAL A 333 22.36 -18.45 16.97
C VAL A 333 22.41 -19.96 17.15
N GLU A 334 23.36 -20.43 17.96
CA GLU A 334 23.49 -21.84 18.34
C GLU A 334 22.38 -22.22 19.32
N ASP A 335 21.14 -21.84 19.05
CA ASP A 335 20.03 -22.73 19.34
C ASP A 335 20.13 -23.82 18.27
N ALA A 336 21.13 -24.70 18.42
CA ALA A 336 21.37 -25.84 17.56
C ALA A 336 20.01 -26.40 17.14
N SER A 337 19.73 -26.48 15.84
CA SER A 337 18.44 -26.96 15.35
C SER A 337 18.06 -28.22 16.11
N LEU A 338 16.77 -28.45 16.39
CA LEU A 338 16.35 -29.54 17.28
C LEU A 338 16.99 -30.89 16.86
N SER A 339 17.19 -31.10 15.56
CA SER A 339 17.97 -32.19 14.96
C SER A 339 19.44 -32.29 15.43
N VAL A 340 20.14 -31.16 15.56
CA VAL A 340 21.52 -31.08 16.05
C VAL A 340 21.56 -31.27 17.58
N ARG A 341 20.58 -30.77 18.32
CA ARG A 341 20.44 -31.05 19.76
C ARG A 341 20.19 -32.53 20.03
N ILE A 342 19.28 -33.15 19.28
CA ILE A 342 18.99 -34.59 19.35
C ILE A 342 20.24 -35.41 19.04
N SER A 343 21.02 -35.05 18.01
CA SER A 343 22.24 -35.82 17.68
C SER A 343 23.39 -35.64 18.68
N LYS A 344 23.43 -34.52 19.42
CA LYS A 344 24.46 -34.23 20.42
C LYS A 344 24.07 -34.58 21.87
N ALA A 345 22.82 -34.98 22.11
CA ALA A 345 22.34 -35.33 23.46
C ALA A 345 23.30 -36.31 24.15
N MET A 346 23.71 -35.98 25.37
CA MET A 346 24.75 -36.69 26.11
C MET A 346 24.18 -37.90 26.86
N ASP A 347 22.94 -37.81 27.31
CA ASP A 347 22.26 -38.87 28.06
C ASP A 347 20.77 -39.00 27.68
N LEU A 348 20.14 -40.06 28.20
CA LEU A 348 18.75 -40.37 27.92
C LEU A 348 17.80 -39.30 28.48
N THR A 349 18.18 -38.63 29.58
CA THR A 349 17.36 -37.62 30.25
C THR A 349 17.28 -36.33 29.43
N GLU A 350 18.38 -35.91 28.82
CA GLU A 350 18.43 -34.80 27.87
C GLU A 350 17.64 -35.13 26.60
N LEU A 351 17.73 -36.38 26.12
CA LEU A 351 16.97 -36.82 24.96
C LEU A 351 15.45 -36.87 25.20
N ASP A 352 15.01 -37.27 26.39
CA ASP A 352 13.59 -37.28 26.79
C ASP A 352 13.00 -35.85 26.82
N ALA A 353 13.76 -34.87 27.30
CA ALA A 353 13.34 -33.47 27.28
C ALA A 353 13.18 -32.94 25.85
N LEU A 354 14.10 -33.29 24.96
CA LEU A 354 14.03 -32.91 23.54
C LEU A 354 12.87 -33.61 22.80
N GLU A 355 12.46 -34.82 23.21
CA GLU A 355 11.27 -35.51 22.66
C GLU A 355 9.98 -34.74 22.95
N ILE A 356 9.88 -34.11 24.13
CA ILE A 356 8.76 -33.23 24.47
C ILE A 356 8.75 -32.01 23.55
N ASP A 357 9.91 -31.40 23.31
CA ASP A 357 10.04 -30.25 22.38
C ASP A 357 9.69 -30.64 20.93
N VAL A 358 10.05 -31.86 20.49
CA VAL A 358 9.64 -32.40 19.18
C VAL A 358 8.11 -32.50 19.10
N SER A 359 7.45 -32.98 20.16
CA SER A 359 5.99 -33.11 20.18
C SER A 359 5.25 -31.76 20.12
N ALA A 360 5.91 -30.67 20.50
CA ALA A 360 5.40 -29.30 20.37
C ALA A 360 5.66 -28.67 18.98
N CYS A 361 6.47 -29.31 18.13
CA CYS A 361 6.75 -28.84 16.76
C CYS A 361 5.59 -29.15 15.78
N ASP A 362 5.67 -28.59 14.58
CA ASP A 362 4.71 -28.82 13.50
C ASP A 362 4.58 -30.32 13.13
N GLN A 363 3.35 -30.78 12.93
CA GLN A 363 3.00 -32.18 12.63
C GLN A 363 3.69 -32.72 11.37
N PHE A 364 4.06 -31.85 10.43
CA PHE A 364 4.80 -32.21 9.21
C PHE A 364 6.26 -32.57 9.49
N VAL A 365 6.90 -31.93 10.49
CA VAL A 365 8.33 -32.07 10.80
C VAL A 365 8.58 -33.10 11.92
N GLN A 366 7.59 -33.32 12.79
CA GLN A 366 7.61 -34.34 13.85
C GLN A 366 8.14 -35.72 13.44
N PRO A 367 7.67 -36.37 12.35
CA PRO A 367 8.11 -37.73 12.02
C PRO A 367 9.61 -37.84 11.75
N GLN A 368 10.20 -36.82 11.10
CA GLN A 368 11.62 -36.78 10.79
C GLN A 368 12.49 -36.58 12.05
N LEU A 369 12.03 -35.74 12.97
CA LEU A 369 12.73 -35.49 14.24
C LEU A 369 12.62 -36.69 15.19
N MET A 370 11.46 -37.35 15.24
CA MET A 370 11.27 -38.57 16.02
C MET A 370 12.17 -39.72 15.54
N GLU A 371 12.41 -39.84 14.23
CA GLU A 371 13.37 -40.81 13.69
C GLU A 371 14.80 -40.58 14.22
N LEU A 372 15.22 -39.31 14.33
CA LEU A 372 16.51 -38.94 14.93
C LEU A 372 16.56 -39.22 16.44
N VAL A 373 15.46 -39.00 17.16
CA VAL A 373 15.34 -39.32 18.60
C VAL A 373 15.50 -40.83 18.81
N HIS A 374 14.79 -41.65 18.03
CA HIS A 374 14.91 -43.10 18.12
C HIS A 374 16.33 -43.59 17.81
N LYS A 375 16.97 -43.01 16.79
CA LYS A 375 18.36 -43.34 16.45
C LYS A 375 19.32 -42.99 17.59
N ARG A 376 19.21 -41.78 18.17
CA ARG A 376 20.07 -41.38 19.29
C ARG A 376 19.80 -42.21 20.55
N ARG A 377 18.54 -42.54 20.82
CA ARG A 377 18.15 -43.40 21.95
C ARG A 377 18.81 -44.77 21.85
N ALA A 378 18.86 -45.36 20.65
CA ALA A 378 19.56 -46.61 20.40
C ALA A 378 21.09 -46.51 20.55
N GLU A 379 21.69 -45.34 20.29
CA GLU A 379 23.13 -45.11 20.49
C GLU A 379 23.50 -44.87 21.97
N LEU A 380 22.58 -44.33 22.76
CA LEU A 380 22.79 -43.99 24.17
C LEU A 380 22.39 -45.11 25.13
N ASP A 381 21.54 -46.05 24.72
CA ASP A 381 21.14 -47.20 25.53
C ASP A 381 22.17 -48.35 25.38
N PRO A 382 22.94 -48.69 26.43
CA PRO A 382 23.94 -49.75 26.39
C PRO A 382 23.35 -51.17 26.24
N PHE A 383 22.02 -51.32 26.28
CA PHE A 383 21.32 -52.60 26.08
C PHE A 383 20.57 -52.69 24.75
N PHE A 384 20.63 -51.67 23.90
CA PHE A 384 19.94 -51.66 22.62
C PHE A 384 20.74 -52.47 21.57
N ASN A 385 20.41 -53.74 21.43
CA ASN A 385 20.94 -54.62 20.40
C ASN A 385 19.99 -54.56 19.19
N PRO A 386 20.33 -53.92 18.05
CA PRO A 386 19.38 -53.73 16.96
C PRO A 386 19.21 -54.97 16.07
N LEU A 387 19.78 -56.10 16.45
CA LEU A 387 19.66 -57.38 15.73
C LEU A 387 19.52 -58.52 16.74
N GLY A 388 18.28 -58.97 16.96
CA GLY A 388 18.01 -60.31 17.45
C GLY A 388 18.49 -61.30 16.38
N ASN A 389 19.70 -61.83 16.55
CA ASN A 389 20.20 -62.95 15.76
C ASN A 389 19.64 -64.26 16.32
N ALA A 390 19.26 -65.12 15.38
CA ALA A 390 18.72 -66.45 15.55
C ALA A 390 19.34 -67.29 16.67
N SER A 391 18.49 -67.97 17.43
CA SER A 391 18.65 -69.36 17.87
C SER A 391 17.28 -69.98 18.09
#